data_AF-A0A2E6ZRU5-F1
#
_entry.id   AF-A0A2E6ZRU5-F1
#
_cell.length_a   1.000
_cell.length_b   1.000
_cell.length_c   1.000
_cell.angle_alpha   90.00
_cell.angle_beta   90.00
_cell.angle_gamma   90.00
#
_symmetry.space_group_name_H-M   'P 1'
#
loop_
_entity.id
_entity.type
_entity.pdbx_description
1 polymer ?
#
loop_
_entity_poly.entity_id
_entity_poly.type
_entity_poly.pdbx_seq_one_letter_code
_entity_poly.pdbx_strand_id
1 'polypeptide(L)'
;MKRELGIYLTLAVAAVAGAWLLFVGLPQWYAEPTADETAEPTGMATDGEFVEATLFYISDDGMQLVGFERRLRREPSLASQARRVVEAQLAEPPLPLLSPIPRGTRLHGLYLTDRGEAFVDLSEEVMLGHSGGSLEELFTVYAVVNAITVNLPTITAVQILVNGTEVDTLVGHVDLQNPLTGNMRLVADPDDAPTEGEDLAPLSTTPTTTS
;
A
#
# COMPACT_ATOMS: atom_id res chain seq x y z
N MET A 1 -37.76 -62.64 -11.96
CA MET A 1 -36.47 -61.96 -11.70
C MET A 1 -36.20 -60.76 -12.61
N LYS A 2 -36.42 -60.82 -13.94
CA LYS A 2 -36.18 -59.66 -14.84
C LYS A 2 -37.16 -58.47 -14.69
N ARG A 3 -38.39 -58.71 -14.19
CA ARG A 3 -39.40 -57.66 -13.97
C ARG A 3 -39.13 -56.79 -12.73
N GLU A 4 -38.65 -57.41 -11.65
CA GLU A 4 -38.24 -56.72 -10.41
C GLU A 4 -37.06 -55.77 -10.65
N LEU A 5 -36.05 -56.21 -11.41
CA LEU A 5 -34.87 -55.40 -11.74
C LEU A 5 -35.22 -54.17 -12.59
N GLY A 6 -36.24 -54.29 -13.47
CA GLY A 6 -36.75 -53.16 -14.26
C GLY A 6 -37.35 -52.08 -13.37
N ILE A 7 -38.04 -52.45 -12.29
CA ILE A 7 -38.67 -51.51 -11.36
C ILE A 7 -37.60 -50.71 -10.59
N TYR A 8 -36.56 -51.38 -10.08
CA TYR A 8 -35.47 -50.70 -9.39
C TYR A 8 -34.65 -49.80 -10.32
N LEU A 9 -34.45 -50.21 -11.58
CA LEU A 9 -33.78 -49.38 -12.58
C LEU A 9 -34.61 -48.12 -12.90
N THR A 10 -35.93 -48.24 -13.03
CA THR A 10 -36.82 -47.08 -13.24
C THR A 10 -36.84 -46.12 -12.04
N LEU A 11 -36.82 -46.65 -10.81
CA LEU A 11 -36.77 -45.83 -9.60
C LEU A 11 -35.43 -45.10 -9.46
N ALA A 12 -34.32 -45.75 -9.79
CA ALA A 12 -33.00 -45.13 -9.76
C ALA A 12 -32.87 -44.00 -10.80
N VAL A 13 -33.36 -44.21 -12.02
CA VAL A 13 -33.36 -43.18 -13.07
C VAL A 13 -34.28 -42.01 -12.69
N ALA A 14 -35.46 -42.27 -12.10
CA ALA A 14 -36.35 -41.21 -11.63
C ALA A 14 -35.73 -40.39 -10.49
N ALA A 15 -35.00 -41.03 -9.56
CA ALA A 15 -34.31 -40.35 -8.47
C ALA A 15 -33.17 -39.45 -8.97
N VAL A 16 -32.37 -39.93 -9.93
CA VAL A 16 -31.28 -39.15 -10.54
C VAL A 16 -31.83 -38.00 -11.39
N ALA A 17 -32.91 -38.22 -12.14
CA ALA A 17 -33.58 -37.17 -12.91
C ALA A 17 -34.21 -36.11 -11.99
N GLY A 18 -34.80 -36.51 -10.86
CA GLY A 18 -35.32 -35.60 -9.84
C GLY A 18 -34.20 -34.76 -9.19
N ALA A 19 -33.08 -35.39 -8.82
CA ALA A 19 -31.93 -34.69 -8.27
C ALA A 19 -31.27 -33.74 -9.29
N TRP A 20 -31.20 -34.12 -10.57
CA TRP A 20 -30.69 -33.27 -11.64
C TRP A 20 -31.64 -32.10 -11.93
N LEU A 21 -32.96 -32.32 -11.92
CA LEU A 21 -33.96 -31.25 -12.02
C LEU A 21 -33.93 -30.30 -10.82
N LEU A 22 -33.62 -30.79 -9.61
CA LEU A 22 -33.44 -29.93 -8.44
C LEU A 22 -32.14 -29.11 -8.51
N PHE A 23 -31.07 -29.66 -9.10
CA PHE A 23 -29.77 -28.98 -9.22
C PHE A 23 -29.72 -27.99 -10.41
N VAL A 24 -30.45 -28.26 -11.49
CA VAL A 24 -30.50 -27.40 -12.69
C VAL A 24 -31.73 -26.48 -12.69
N GLY A 25 -32.81 -26.84 -11.99
CA GLY A 25 -34.09 -26.11 -11.93
C GLY A 25 -34.26 -25.12 -10.76
N LEU A 26 -33.30 -25.04 -9.84
CA LEU A 26 -33.28 -24.02 -8.76
C LEU A 26 -32.22 -22.90 -8.90
N PRO A 27 -32.02 -22.23 -10.06
CA PRO A 27 -31.15 -21.07 -10.11
C PRO A 27 -31.85 -19.71 -9.94
N GLN A 28 -33.12 -19.61 -9.52
CA GLN A 28 -33.85 -18.31 -9.60
C GLN A 28 -34.78 -17.94 -8.41
N TRP A 29 -34.96 -18.77 -7.37
CA TRP A 29 -35.92 -18.45 -6.27
C TRP A 29 -35.37 -17.69 -5.06
N TYR A 30 -34.27 -16.97 -5.25
CA TYR A 30 -33.91 -15.79 -4.45
C TYR A 30 -33.64 -14.56 -5.33
N ALA A 31 -34.13 -14.55 -6.57
CA ALA A 31 -34.26 -13.29 -7.30
C ALA A 31 -35.61 -12.68 -6.91
N GLU A 32 -35.62 -11.80 -5.91
CA GLU A 32 -36.70 -10.80 -5.86
C GLU A 32 -36.49 -9.83 -7.03
N PRO A 33 -37.46 -9.71 -7.94
CA PRO A 33 -37.45 -8.67 -8.95
C PRO A 33 -38.24 -7.47 -8.42
N THR A 34 -37.53 -6.39 -8.09
CA THR A 34 -38.11 -5.04 -8.20
C THR A 34 -37.05 -4.13 -8.79
N ALA A 35 -37.08 -4.00 -10.11
CA ALA A 35 -36.60 -2.80 -10.77
C ALA A 35 -37.71 -1.74 -10.69
N ASP A 36 -37.26 -0.50 -10.58
CA ASP A 36 -38.01 0.77 -10.52
C ASP A 36 -38.67 1.14 -9.19
N GLU A 37 -37.82 1.56 -8.26
CA GLU A 37 -38.10 2.76 -7.48
C GLU A 37 -36.91 3.72 -7.64
N THR A 38 -37.16 4.81 -8.37
CA THR A 38 -36.52 6.13 -8.30
C THR A 38 -35.06 6.17 -7.84
N ALA A 39 -34.19 6.63 -8.75
CA ALA A 39 -32.88 7.15 -8.41
C ALA A 39 -32.98 8.23 -7.30
N GLU A 40 -32.80 7.83 -6.05
CA GLU A 40 -32.29 8.67 -4.98
C GLU A 40 -30.80 8.33 -4.77
N PRO A 41 -29.91 9.31 -4.77
CA PRO A 41 -28.51 9.10 -4.48
C PRO A 41 -28.35 8.94 -2.96
N THR A 42 -28.72 7.79 -2.42
CA THR A 42 -28.51 7.48 -1.00
C THR A 42 -27.71 6.19 -0.86
N GLY A 43 -26.43 6.38 -1.10
CA GLY A 43 -25.38 5.59 -0.50
C GLY A 43 -24.21 6.54 -0.33
N MET A 44 -24.34 7.52 0.56
CA MET A 44 -23.17 8.17 1.14
C MET A 44 -22.21 7.05 1.47
N ALA A 45 -21.08 7.01 0.75
CA ALA A 45 -19.91 6.32 1.22
C ALA A 45 -19.85 6.62 2.71
N THR A 46 -19.90 5.58 3.54
CA THR A 46 -19.62 5.72 4.98
C THR A 46 -18.41 6.64 5.02
N ASP A 47 -18.55 7.83 5.63
CA ASP A 47 -17.43 8.74 5.83
C ASP A 47 -16.46 7.98 6.72
N GLY A 48 -15.62 7.18 6.06
CA GLY A 48 -14.71 6.26 6.72
C GLY A 48 -13.74 7.16 7.42
N GLU A 49 -13.70 7.10 8.74
CA GLU A 49 -12.85 7.97 9.53
C GLU A 49 -11.44 7.98 8.92
N PHE A 50 -10.94 9.16 8.58
CA PHE A 50 -9.62 9.30 7.99
C PHE A 50 -8.60 9.61 9.08
N VAL A 51 -7.37 9.14 8.87
CA VAL A 51 -6.20 9.51 9.68
C VAL A 51 -5.18 10.17 8.78
N GLU A 52 -4.49 11.18 9.30
CA GLU A 52 -3.30 11.73 8.64
C GLU A 52 -2.16 10.72 8.79
N ALA A 53 -1.44 10.52 7.70
CA ALA A 53 -0.26 9.68 7.68
C ALA A 53 0.88 10.40 6.95
N THR A 54 2.08 10.34 7.51
CA THR A 54 3.31 10.87 6.91
C THR A 54 3.97 9.77 6.08
N LEU A 55 4.08 9.98 4.77
CA LEU A 55 4.83 9.14 3.84
C LEU A 55 6.19 9.79 3.55
N PHE A 56 7.17 9.02 3.10
CA PHE A 56 8.54 9.51 2.88
C PHE A 56 8.95 9.31 1.42
N TYR A 57 9.27 10.40 0.74
CA TYR A 57 9.70 10.39 -0.65
C TYR A 57 11.02 11.13 -0.80
N ILE A 58 11.73 10.91 -1.90
CA ILE A 58 12.96 11.65 -2.19
C ILE A 58 12.57 13.06 -2.67
N SER A 59 13.30 14.07 -2.19
CA SER A 59 13.22 15.45 -2.68
C SER A 59 13.53 15.55 -4.18
N ASP A 60 13.13 16.67 -4.78
CA ASP A 60 13.38 16.94 -6.21
C ASP A 60 14.87 17.03 -6.57
N ASP A 61 15.71 17.48 -5.63
CA ASP A 61 17.17 17.51 -5.75
C ASP A 61 17.86 16.15 -5.53
N GLY A 62 17.12 15.12 -5.08
CA GLY A 62 17.64 13.78 -4.85
C GLY A 62 18.46 13.61 -3.55
N MET A 63 18.53 14.62 -2.68
CA MET A 63 19.51 14.65 -1.58
C MET A 63 18.95 14.21 -0.23
N GLN A 64 17.63 14.17 -0.07
CA GLN A 64 16.99 13.91 1.22
C GLN A 64 15.64 13.21 1.06
N LEU A 65 15.15 12.61 2.15
CA LEU A 65 13.76 12.22 2.28
C LEU A 65 12.93 13.41 2.76
N VAL A 66 11.69 13.50 2.30
CA VAL A 66 10.72 14.53 2.70
C VAL A 66 9.46 13.83 3.19
N GLY A 67 8.95 14.29 4.33
CA GLY A 67 7.65 13.87 4.85
C GLY A 67 6.52 14.47 4.01
N PHE A 68 5.64 13.63 3.49
CA PHE A 68 4.46 14.02 2.72
C PHE A 68 3.20 13.53 3.44
N GLU A 69 2.35 14.46 3.87
CA GLU A 69 1.11 14.15 4.56
C GLU A 69 0.03 13.68 3.59
N ARG A 70 -0.59 12.55 3.92
CA ARG A 70 -1.70 11.97 3.17
C ARG A 70 -2.79 11.50 4.11
N ARG A 71 -4.04 11.82 3.79
CA ARG A 71 -5.21 11.25 4.46
C ARG A 71 -5.42 9.80 4.01
N LEU A 72 -5.34 8.87 4.94
CA LEU A 72 -5.61 7.45 4.72
C LEU A 72 -6.89 7.05 5.45
N ARG A 73 -7.64 6.11 4.90
CA ARG A 73 -8.79 5.53 5.59
C ARG A 73 -8.31 4.81 6.85
N ARG A 74 -8.99 5.02 7.97
CA ARG A 74 -8.78 4.25 9.20
C ARG A 74 -9.20 2.81 8.98
N GLU A 75 -8.33 1.89 9.36
CA GLU A 75 -8.57 0.47 9.35
C GLU A 75 -8.84 -0.04 10.78
N PRO A 76 -9.60 -1.13 10.96
CA PRO A 76 -10.06 -1.56 12.27
C PRO A 76 -8.97 -2.19 13.16
N SER A 77 -7.83 -2.58 12.59
CA SER A 77 -6.73 -3.21 13.32
C SER A 77 -5.40 -2.53 13.03
N LEU A 78 -4.46 -2.62 13.97
CA LEU A 78 -3.11 -2.11 13.81
C LEU A 78 -2.41 -2.71 12.57
N ALA A 79 -2.55 -4.02 12.36
CA ALA A 79 -1.96 -4.71 11.20
C ALA A 79 -2.57 -4.24 9.87
N SER A 80 -3.90 -4.05 9.83
CA SER A 80 -4.58 -3.50 8.64
C SER A 80 -4.18 -2.05 8.38
N GLN A 81 -4.02 -1.24 9.44
CA GLN A 81 -3.57 0.14 9.32
C GLN A 81 -2.11 0.21 8.83
N ALA A 82 -1.23 -0.63 9.36
CA ALA A 82 0.17 -0.73 8.90
C ALA A 82 0.24 -1.12 7.42
N ARG A 83 -0.55 -2.11 7.01
CA ARG A 83 -0.67 -2.51 5.60
C ARG A 83 -1.10 -1.33 4.73
N ARG A 84 -2.12 -0.57 5.15
CA ARG A 84 -2.59 0.63 4.43
C ARG A 84 -1.51 1.70 4.29
N VAL A 85 -0.71 1.93 5.33
CA VAL A 85 0.42 2.88 5.29
C VAL A 85 1.48 2.44 4.28
N VAL A 86 1.89 1.16 4.31
CA VAL A 86 2.89 0.64 3.37
C VAL A 86 2.36 0.66 1.93
N GLU A 87 1.12 0.24 1.69
CA GLU A 87 0.49 0.35 0.36
C GLU A 87 0.46 1.79 -0.15
N ALA A 88 0.23 2.77 0.73
CA ALA A 88 0.28 4.18 0.37
C ALA A 88 1.72 4.67 0.10
N GLN A 89 2.71 4.17 0.83
CA GLN A 89 4.13 4.47 0.65
C GLN A 89 4.70 3.89 -0.66
N LEU A 90 4.20 2.73 -1.09
CA LEU A 90 4.54 2.11 -2.38
C LEU A 90 3.89 2.82 -3.59
N ALA A 91 2.92 3.69 -3.36
CA ALA A 91 2.24 4.41 -4.43
C ALA A 91 3.13 5.51 -5.01
N GLU A 92 2.85 5.91 -6.26
CA GLU A 92 3.57 7.00 -6.90
C GLU A 92 3.38 8.31 -6.11
N PRO A 93 4.46 9.04 -5.80
CA PRO A 93 4.37 10.34 -5.15
C PRO A 93 3.77 11.41 -6.06
N PRO A 94 3.26 12.52 -5.48
CA PRO A 94 2.99 13.72 -6.26
C PRO A 94 4.30 14.35 -6.75
N LEU A 95 4.27 14.95 -7.94
CA LEU A 95 5.37 15.79 -8.42
C LEU A 95 5.54 17.00 -7.48
N PRO A 96 6.78 17.47 -7.24
CA PRO A 96 8.05 17.05 -7.86
C PRO A 96 8.79 15.92 -7.11
N LEU A 97 8.19 15.31 -6.08
CA LEU A 97 8.83 14.27 -5.27
C LEU A 97 9.05 12.99 -6.07
N LEU A 98 10.08 12.23 -5.70
CA LEU A 98 10.47 10.98 -6.38
C LEU A 98 10.29 9.78 -5.45
N SER A 99 9.85 8.65 -6.02
CA SER A 99 9.72 7.41 -5.24
C SER A 99 11.11 6.86 -4.93
N PRO A 100 11.45 6.58 -3.66
CA PRO A 100 12.65 5.84 -3.33
C PRO A 100 12.51 4.37 -3.71
N ILE A 101 11.28 3.85 -3.77
CA ILE A 101 11.02 2.43 -3.99
C ILE A 101 10.91 2.16 -5.49
N PRO A 102 11.60 1.11 -6.02
CA PRO A 102 11.51 0.72 -7.41
C PRO A 102 10.07 0.45 -7.87
N ARG A 103 9.76 0.91 -9.08
CA ARG A 103 8.44 0.74 -9.69
C ARG A 103 8.08 -0.74 -9.81
N GLY A 104 6.84 -1.07 -9.48
CA GLY A 104 6.32 -2.43 -9.55
C GLY A 104 6.49 -3.25 -8.27
N THR A 105 7.22 -2.73 -7.27
CA THR A 105 7.28 -3.33 -5.93
C THR A 105 5.88 -3.47 -5.33
N ARG A 106 5.54 -4.66 -4.84
CA ARG A 106 4.26 -4.98 -4.22
C ARG A 106 4.46 -5.39 -2.77
N LEU A 107 3.47 -5.12 -1.93
CA LEU A 107 3.38 -5.68 -0.59
C LEU A 107 2.72 -7.07 -0.64
N HIS A 108 3.48 -8.12 -0.39
CA HIS A 108 2.97 -9.48 -0.26
C HIS A 108 2.32 -9.70 1.11
N GLY A 109 2.99 -9.28 2.17
CA GLY A 109 2.61 -9.60 3.55
C GLY A 109 2.98 -8.51 4.54
N LEU A 110 2.22 -8.42 5.63
CA LEU A 110 2.59 -7.64 6.80
C LEU A 110 2.17 -8.41 8.05
N TYR A 111 3.13 -8.63 8.94
CA TYR A 111 2.95 -9.38 10.18
C TYR A 111 3.48 -8.59 11.36
N LEU A 112 2.79 -8.65 12.50
CA LEU A 112 3.20 -7.95 13.71
C LEU A 112 3.56 -8.96 14.79
N THR A 113 4.58 -8.64 15.58
CA THR A 113 4.93 -9.39 16.78
C THR A 113 4.42 -8.69 18.03
N ASP A 114 4.28 -9.44 19.12
CA ASP A 114 3.92 -8.88 20.44
C ASP A 114 5.01 -7.95 21.01
N ARG A 115 6.21 -7.92 20.41
CA ARG A 115 7.32 -7.04 20.78
C ARG A 115 7.28 -5.67 20.10
N GLY A 116 6.29 -5.42 19.24
CA GLY A 116 6.19 -4.18 18.47
C GLY A 116 7.09 -4.16 17.22
N GLU A 117 7.42 -5.32 16.67
CA GLU A 117 8.15 -5.43 15.39
C GLU A 117 7.15 -5.72 14.26
N ALA A 118 7.33 -5.05 13.12
CA ALA A 118 6.57 -5.35 11.89
C ALA A 118 7.46 -6.03 10.85
N PHE A 119 7.03 -7.16 10.31
CA PHE A 119 7.64 -7.83 9.18
C PHE A 119 6.91 -7.42 7.91
N VAL A 120 7.61 -6.74 7.01
CA VAL A 120 7.08 -6.20 5.75
C VAL A 120 7.66 -7.01 4.61
N ASP A 121 6.81 -7.83 3.98
CA ASP A 121 7.20 -8.71 2.89
C ASP A 121 6.91 -8.05 1.54
N LEU A 122 7.99 -7.68 0.85
CA LEU A 122 7.96 -7.01 -0.44
C LEU A 122 8.27 -7.99 -1.57
N SER A 123 7.81 -7.67 -2.77
CA SER A 123 8.14 -8.42 -3.97
C SER A 123 9.58 -8.16 -4.43
N GLU A 124 10.15 -9.08 -5.21
CA GLU A 124 11.53 -9.01 -5.71
C GLU A 124 11.88 -7.74 -6.50
N GLU A 125 10.90 -7.04 -7.06
CA GLU A 125 11.12 -5.78 -7.79
C GLU A 125 11.82 -4.72 -6.93
N VAL A 126 11.71 -4.77 -5.60
CA VAL A 126 12.43 -3.86 -4.69
C VAL A 126 13.96 -4.01 -4.81
N MET A 127 14.44 -5.18 -5.22
CA MET A 127 15.86 -5.45 -5.48
C MET A 127 16.18 -5.32 -6.97
N LEU A 128 15.36 -5.93 -7.84
CA LEU A 128 15.66 -6.02 -9.28
C LEU A 128 15.54 -4.67 -10.01
N GLY A 129 14.66 -3.79 -9.54
CA GLY A 129 14.42 -2.48 -10.14
C GLY A 129 15.32 -1.37 -9.61
N HIS A 130 16.24 -1.69 -8.69
CA HIS A 130 17.07 -0.70 -8.02
C HIS A 130 18.31 -0.37 -8.88
N SER A 131 18.64 0.93 -8.99
CA SER A 131 19.84 1.40 -9.71
C SER A 131 21.17 1.07 -9.00
N GLY A 132 21.11 0.53 -7.78
CA GLY A 132 22.24 0.37 -6.87
C GLY A 132 22.54 1.63 -6.04
N GLY A 133 23.70 1.67 -5.37
CA GLY A 133 24.16 2.83 -4.60
C GLY A 133 23.69 2.86 -3.14
N SER A 134 24.58 3.29 -2.26
CA SER A 134 24.34 3.31 -0.81
C SER A 134 23.21 4.25 -0.40
N LEU A 135 23.17 5.47 -0.95
CA LEU A 135 22.17 6.46 -0.57
C LEU A 135 20.77 6.06 -1.02
N GLU A 136 20.63 5.57 -2.24
CA GLU A 136 19.36 5.11 -2.80
C GLU A 136 18.83 3.89 -2.04
N GLU A 137 19.70 2.93 -1.69
CA GLU A 137 19.31 1.79 -0.84
C GLU A 137 18.85 2.27 0.54
N LEU A 138 19.58 3.20 1.13
CA LEU A 138 19.26 3.79 2.42
C LEU A 138 17.90 4.51 2.39
N PHE A 139 17.60 5.26 1.32
CA PHE A 139 16.31 5.91 1.12
C PHE A 139 15.18 4.91 0.93
N THR A 140 15.37 3.85 0.15
CA THR A 140 14.37 2.78 -0.03
C THR A 140 14.00 2.15 1.31
N VAL A 141 15.02 1.75 2.09
CA VAL A 141 14.81 1.11 3.38
C VAL A 141 14.12 2.07 4.35
N TYR A 142 14.67 3.27 4.55
CA TYR A 142 14.15 4.18 5.56
C TYR A 142 12.85 4.86 5.16
N ALA A 143 12.47 4.91 3.89
CA ALA A 143 11.12 5.32 3.50
C ALA A 143 10.07 4.35 4.05
N VAL A 144 10.29 3.04 3.94
CA VAL A 144 9.38 2.02 4.46
C VAL A 144 9.41 1.98 5.99
N VAL A 145 10.60 1.97 6.59
CA VAL A 145 10.78 1.90 8.05
C VAL A 145 10.13 3.12 8.71
N ASN A 146 10.47 4.34 8.26
CA ASN A 146 9.96 5.56 8.85
C ASN A 146 8.45 5.70 8.64
N ALA A 147 7.92 5.33 7.47
CA ALA A 147 6.47 5.36 7.22
C ALA A 147 5.71 4.53 8.26
N ILE A 148 6.21 3.36 8.65
CA ILE A 148 5.55 2.57 9.69
C ILE A 148 5.76 3.21 11.07
N THR A 149 7.02 3.46 11.47
CA THR A 149 7.34 3.82 12.85
C THR A 149 6.84 5.22 13.24
N VAL A 150 6.73 6.14 12.29
CA VAL A 150 6.20 7.50 12.53
C VAL A 150 4.67 7.47 12.66
N ASN A 151 3.98 6.71 11.81
CA ASN A 151 2.52 6.69 11.81
C ASN A 151 1.93 5.78 12.90
N LEU A 152 2.68 4.76 13.34
CA LEU A 152 2.20 3.73 14.26
C LEU A 152 3.20 3.52 15.40
N PRO A 153 3.20 4.38 16.44
CA PRO A 153 4.20 4.36 17.51
C PRO A 153 4.27 3.07 18.34
N THR A 154 3.25 2.21 18.26
CA THR A 154 3.26 0.86 18.84
C THR A 154 4.23 -0.07 18.12
N ILE A 155 4.56 0.21 16.86
CA ILE A 155 5.55 -0.50 16.06
C ILE A 155 6.86 0.28 16.14
N THR A 156 7.85 -0.31 16.81
CA THR A 156 9.13 0.35 17.12
C THR A 156 10.25 -0.04 16.16
N ALA A 157 10.10 -1.17 15.46
CA ALA A 157 11.06 -1.64 14.48
C ALA A 157 10.38 -2.38 13.31
N VAL A 158 11.04 -2.39 12.16
CA VAL A 158 10.57 -3.01 10.91
C VAL A 158 11.63 -3.95 10.35
N GLN A 159 11.26 -5.21 10.15
CA GLN A 159 12.03 -6.18 9.39
C GLN A 159 11.52 -6.21 7.96
N ILE A 160 12.40 -5.95 6.99
CA ILE A 160 12.07 -6.08 5.56
C ILE A 160 12.36 -7.52 5.14
N LEU A 161 11.40 -8.12 4.44
CA LEU A 161 11.53 -9.42 3.78
C LEU A 161 11.34 -9.23 2.26
N VAL A 162 11.94 -10.13 1.48
CA VAL A 162 11.72 -10.21 0.04
C VAL A 162 11.23 -11.60 -0.32
N ASN A 163 10.05 -11.69 -0.93
CA ASN A 163 9.38 -12.95 -1.26
C ASN A 163 9.31 -13.92 -0.06
N GLY A 164 8.97 -13.39 1.12
CA GLY A 164 8.84 -14.12 2.37
C GLY A 164 10.16 -14.54 3.02
N THR A 165 11.30 -14.09 2.50
CA THR A 165 12.63 -14.50 2.98
C THR A 165 13.39 -13.29 3.56
N GLU A 166 14.10 -13.51 4.66
CA GLU A 166 15.07 -12.55 5.18
C GLU A 166 16.24 -12.39 4.20
N VAL A 167 16.67 -11.17 3.99
CA VAL A 167 17.78 -10.84 3.09
C VAL A 167 18.84 -10.07 3.86
N ASP A 168 20.10 -10.20 3.46
CA ASP A 168 21.20 -9.49 4.13
C ASP A 168 21.16 -7.99 3.81
N THR A 169 20.81 -7.63 2.58
CA THR A 169 20.73 -6.26 2.06
C THR A 169 19.78 -6.24 0.85
N LEU A 170 19.34 -5.07 0.38
CA LEU A 170 18.64 -4.98 -0.92
C LEU A 170 19.63 -5.05 -2.08
N VAL A 171 20.70 -4.25 -1.99
CA VAL A 171 21.73 -4.11 -3.04
C VAL A 171 23.16 -3.93 -2.51
N GLY A 172 23.41 -4.18 -1.22
CA GLY A 172 24.75 -4.40 -0.68
C GLY A 172 25.26 -3.42 0.38
N HIS A 173 24.43 -2.50 0.90
CA HIS A 173 24.90 -1.41 1.76
C HIS A 173 24.19 -1.31 3.10
N VAL A 174 22.91 -1.70 3.19
CA VAL A 174 22.14 -1.64 4.45
C VAL A 174 21.91 -3.04 4.96
N ASP A 175 22.39 -3.33 6.18
CA ASP A 175 22.15 -4.59 6.87
C ASP A 175 20.67 -4.74 7.22
N LEU A 176 20.03 -5.75 6.64
CA LEU A 176 18.63 -6.13 6.83
C LEU A 176 18.48 -7.44 7.61
N GLN A 177 19.54 -7.98 8.22
CA GLN A 177 19.46 -9.22 9.00
C GLN A 177 18.72 -9.05 10.34
N ASN A 178 18.43 -7.82 10.75
CA ASN A 178 17.72 -7.51 11.98
C ASN A 178 16.68 -6.39 11.76
N PRO A 179 15.59 -6.34 12.56
CA PRO A 179 14.61 -5.27 12.47
C PRO A 179 15.24 -3.88 12.70
N LEU A 180 14.88 -2.92 11.85
CA LEU A 180 15.40 -1.57 11.88
C LEU A 180 14.43 -0.61 12.58
N THR A 181 14.95 0.24 13.45
CA THR A 181 14.19 1.35 14.05
C THR A 181 14.15 2.55 13.11
N GLY A 182 13.13 3.40 13.25
CA GLY A 182 13.04 4.66 12.50
C GLY A 182 14.29 5.53 12.65
N ASN A 183 14.69 6.17 11.56
CA ASN A 183 15.83 7.08 11.50
C ASN A 183 15.48 8.32 10.69
N MET A 184 15.27 9.43 11.39
CA MET A 184 14.87 10.71 10.79
C MET A 184 16.06 11.56 10.32
N ARG A 185 17.31 11.09 10.45
CA ARG A 185 18.51 11.86 10.06
C ARG A 185 18.63 12.08 8.55
N LEU A 186 17.89 11.30 7.77
CA LEU A 186 17.83 11.38 6.31
C LEU A 186 16.67 12.24 5.82
N VAL A 187 15.79 12.64 6.74
CA VAL A 187 14.61 13.45 6.43
C VAL A 187 14.98 14.90 6.59
N ALA A 188 14.58 15.73 5.62
CA ALA A 188 14.70 17.18 5.66
C ALA A 188 14.17 17.71 7.00
N ASP A 189 14.87 18.68 7.59
CA ASP A 189 14.28 19.44 8.68
C ASP A 189 13.06 20.18 8.11
N PRO A 190 11.87 20.11 8.74
CA PRO A 190 10.73 20.91 8.32
C PRO A 190 11.03 22.41 8.20
N ASP A 191 12.03 22.92 8.92
CA ASP A 191 12.47 24.32 8.85
C ASP A 191 13.36 24.62 7.63
N ASP A 192 13.91 23.59 6.96
CA ASP A 192 14.76 23.69 5.76
C ASP A 192 13.96 23.49 4.45
N ALA A 193 12.64 23.28 4.52
CA ALA A 193 11.80 23.19 3.33
C ALA A 193 11.89 24.51 2.54
N PRO A 194 12.13 24.47 1.21
CA PRO A 194 12.17 25.68 0.40
C PRO A 194 10.83 26.39 0.56
N THR A 195 10.87 27.57 1.17
CA THR A 195 9.70 28.42 1.34
C THR A 195 9.25 28.78 -0.07
N GLU A 196 8.10 28.25 -0.52
CA GLU A 196 7.45 28.70 -1.75
C GLU A 196 7.14 30.19 -1.60
N GLY A 197 8.09 31.04 -2.01
CA GLY A 197 8.03 32.46 -1.67
C GLY A 197 9.27 33.30 -1.98
N GLU A 198 10.27 32.81 -2.71
CA GLU A 198 11.21 33.72 -3.36
C GLU A 198 10.51 34.37 -4.57
N ASP A 199 9.72 35.39 -4.21
CA ASP A 199 9.15 36.41 -5.06
C ASP A 199 10.16 36.78 -6.16
N LEU A 200 9.70 36.63 -7.40
CA LEU A 200 10.39 37.06 -8.61
C LEU A 200 10.66 38.56 -8.49
N ALA A 201 11.82 38.92 -7.93
CA ALA A 201 12.28 40.29 -7.90
C ALA A 201 12.27 40.81 -9.36
N PRO A 202 11.46 41.82 -9.71
CA PRO A 202 11.49 42.34 -11.06
C PRO A 202 12.83 43.05 -11.26
N LEU A 203 13.63 42.52 -12.19
CA LEU A 203 14.81 43.17 -12.74
C LEU A 203 14.41 44.55 -13.28
N SER A 204 14.50 45.58 -12.44
CA SER A 204 14.31 46.97 -12.84
C SER A 204 15.67 47.60 -13.09
N THR A 205 15.93 47.75 -14.37
CA THR A 205 17.03 48.43 -15.05
C THR A 205 17.44 49.74 -14.39
N THR A 206 18.74 49.93 -14.17
CA THR A 206 19.37 51.24 -13.99
C THR A 206 19.19 52.10 -15.24
N PRO A 207 18.90 53.41 -15.12
CA PRO A 207 19.31 54.36 -16.13
C PRO A 207 20.64 55.00 -15.71
N THR A 208 21.68 54.67 -16.46
CA THR A 208 22.80 55.58 -16.70
C THR A 208 22.27 56.80 -17.45
N THR A 209 22.45 58.01 -16.92
CA THR A 209 22.69 59.20 -17.75
C THR A 209 23.46 60.25 -16.96
N THR A 210 24.69 60.44 -17.41
CA THR A 210 25.57 61.60 -17.26
C THR A 210 24.95 62.83 -17.91
N SER A 211 24.87 63.95 -17.19
CA SER A 211 25.47 65.26 -17.52
C SER A 211 24.77 66.42 -16.79
#